data_AF-A0A4Y8IUI7-F1
#
_entry.id   AF-A0A4Y8IUI7-F1
#
_cell.length_a   1.000
_cell.length_b   1.000
_cell.length_c   1.000
_cell.angle_alpha   90.00
_cell.angle_beta   90.00
_cell.angle_gamma   90.00
#
_symmetry.space_group_name_H-M   'P 1'
#
loop_
_entity.id
_entity.type
_entity.pdbx_description
1 polymer ?
#
loop_
_entity_poly.entity_id
_entity_poly.type
_entity_poly.pdbx_seq_one_letter_code
_entity_poly.pdbx_strand_id
1 'polypeptide(L)'
;MRKKKSLLFLISIGLVIILAVIYSYNYKIIKGDYNQLTITKMNEQTHVIHDLNEIRNIINKINNSSREFQVPINKGFKYDYLPHGLLTFENETEKKVLGIVYLQKSQVSILTDYWEIKTDFSFSH
;
A
#
# COMPACT_ATOMS: atom_id res chain seq x y z
N MET A 1 20.15 -26.47 -33.39
CA MET A 1 20.15 -26.44 -31.90
C MET A 1 20.13 -25.04 -31.28
N ARG A 2 20.94 -24.06 -31.73
CA ARG A 2 20.99 -22.69 -31.14
C ARG A 2 19.63 -21.96 -31.06
N LYS A 3 18.80 -22.03 -32.11
CA LYS A 3 17.47 -21.39 -32.14
C LYS A 3 16.49 -21.96 -31.09
N LYS A 4 16.49 -23.28 -30.87
CA LYS A 4 15.67 -23.94 -29.83
C LYS A 4 16.10 -23.56 -28.41
N LYS A 5 17.42 -23.42 -28.17
CA LYS A 5 17.96 -22.96 -26.88
C LYS A 5 17.62 -21.50 -26.60
N SER A 6 17.66 -20.63 -27.62
CA SER A 6 17.26 -19.22 -27.50
C SER A 6 15.77 -19.06 -27.18
N LEU A 7 14.91 -19.86 -27.84
CA LEU A 7 13.47 -19.86 -27.56
C LEU A 7 13.16 -20.30 -26.12
N LEU A 8 13.78 -21.39 -25.65
CA LEU A 8 13.63 -21.85 -24.26
C LEU A 8 14.10 -20.81 -23.25
N PHE A 9 15.19 -20.10 -23.55
CA PHE A 9 15.69 -19.01 -22.70
C PHE A 9 14.68 -17.86 -22.62
N LEU A 10 14.09 -17.44 -23.75
CA LEU A 10 13.04 -16.40 -23.76
C LEU A 10 11.81 -16.80 -22.96
N ILE A 11 11.35 -18.06 -23.09
CA ILE A 11 10.22 -18.58 -22.31
C ILE A 11 10.56 -18.56 -20.81
N SER A 12 11.77 -18.96 -20.43
CA SER A 12 12.19 -18.95 -19.02
C SER A 12 12.21 -17.54 -18.43
N ILE A 13 12.68 -16.53 -19.19
CA ILE A 13 12.64 -15.12 -18.76
C ILE A 13 11.19 -14.65 -18.61
N GLY A 14 10.34 -14.95 -19.59
CA GLY A 14 8.92 -14.60 -19.51
C GLY A 14 8.24 -15.18 -18.27
N LEU A 15 8.52 -16.44 -17.94
CA LEU A 15 8.01 -17.09 -16.74
C LEU A 15 8.47 -16.39 -15.46
N VAL A 16 9.76 -16.06 -15.37
CA VAL A 16 10.33 -15.33 -14.22
C VAL A 16 9.66 -13.97 -14.04
N ILE A 17 9.41 -13.24 -15.13
CA ILE A 17 8.73 -11.95 -15.08
C ILE A 17 7.29 -12.11 -14.58
N ILE A 18 6.55 -13.09 -15.08
CA ILE A 18 5.17 -13.35 -14.64
C ILE A 18 5.13 -13.68 -13.14
N LEU A 19 6.05 -14.54 -12.67
CA LEU A 19 6.15 -14.89 -11.26
C LEU A 19 6.48 -13.66 -10.40
N ALA A 20 7.38 -12.79 -10.86
CA ALA A 20 7.70 -11.55 -10.17
C ALA A 20 6.50 -10.59 -10.08
N VAL A 21 5.71 -10.48 -11.15
CA VAL A 21 4.48 -9.65 -11.17
C VAL A 21 3.45 -10.21 -10.18
N ILE A 22 3.18 -11.51 -10.22
CA ILE A 22 2.25 -12.18 -9.30
C ILE A 22 2.71 -11.99 -7.85
N TYR A 23 4.01 -12.20 -7.58
CA TYR A 23 4.57 -12.02 -6.25
C TYR A 23 4.43 -10.57 -5.77
N SER A 24 4.75 -9.59 -6.62
CA SER A 24 4.63 -8.17 -6.28
C SER A 24 3.20 -7.76 -5.96
N TYR A 25 2.21 -8.31 -6.66
CA TYR A 25 0.80 -8.00 -6.42
C TYR A 25 0.29 -8.59 -5.09
N ASN A 26 0.79 -9.75 -4.69
CA ASN A 26 0.42 -10.45 -3.45
C ASN A 26 1.29 -10.08 -2.24
N TYR A 27 2.34 -9.29 -2.44
CA TYR A 27 3.26 -8.91 -1.37
C TYR A 27 2.55 -8.10 -0.27
N LYS A 28 2.74 -8.43 1.01
CA LYS A 28 2.16 -7.65 2.12
C LYS A 28 2.81 -6.27 2.22
N ILE A 29 1.99 -5.22 2.25
CA ILE A 29 2.41 -3.81 2.30
C ILE A 29 2.83 -3.43 3.71
N ILE A 30 2.07 -3.88 4.70
CA ILE A 30 2.41 -3.77 6.11
C ILE A 30 2.69 -5.19 6.62
N LYS A 31 3.87 -5.38 7.20
CA LYS A 31 4.35 -6.65 7.77
C LYS A 31 4.65 -6.43 9.24
N GLY A 32 4.35 -7.42 10.08
CA GLY A 32 4.58 -7.34 11.51
C GLY A 32 3.33 -6.92 12.31
N ASP A 33 3.45 -7.07 13.62
CA ASP A 33 2.47 -6.61 14.59
C ASP A 33 2.87 -5.20 15.07
N TYR A 34 1.86 -4.35 15.26
CA TYR A 34 2.04 -2.97 15.72
C TYR A 34 1.17 -2.73 16.94
N ASN A 35 1.70 -1.94 17.88
CA ASN A 35 1.05 -1.67 19.16
C ASN A 35 0.24 -0.37 19.13
N GLN A 36 0.49 0.47 18.13
CA GLN A 36 -0.17 1.75 17.97
C GLN A 36 -0.41 2.05 16.49
N LEU A 37 -1.58 2.61 16.20
CA LEU A 37 -1.88 3.27 14.94
C LEU A 37 -2.29 4.71 15.21
N THR A 38 -1.54 5.66 14.67
CA THR A 38 -1.87 7.09 14.69
C THR A 38 -2.38 7.51 13.32
N ILE A 39 -3.53 8.18 13.31
CA ILE A 39 -4.16 8.73 12.10
C ILE A 39 -4.03 10.25 12.18
N THR A 40 -3.42 10.84 11.15
CA THR A 40 -3.36 12.29 10.99
C THR A 40 -4.16 12.72 9.77
N LYS A 41 -4.77 13.90 9.85
CA LYS A 41 -5.49 14.56 8.76
C LYS A 41 -5.02 16.01 8.71
N MET A 42 -4.59 16.47 7.53
CA MET A 42 -4.08 17.84 7.32
C MET A 42 -3.00 18.24 8.35
N ASN A 43 -2.13 17.29 8.69
CA ASN A 43 -1.08 17.39 9.72
C ASN A 43 -1.56 17.50 11.18
N GLU A 44 -2.85 17.37 11.44
CA GLU A 44 -3.39 17.27 12.79
C GLU A 44 -3.63 15.80 13.16
N GLN A 45 -3.23 15.41 14.37
CA GLN A 45 -3.54 14.08 14.89
C GLN A 45 -5.03 14.01 15.22
N THR A 46 -5.76 13.15 14.53
CA THR A 46 -7.20 12.98 14.77
C THR A 46 -7.48 11.80 15.68
N HIS A 47 -6.76 10.69 15.52
CA HIS A 47 -7.01 9.45 16.27
C HIS A 47 -5.70 8.73 16.63
N VAL A 48 -5.71 8.09 17.79
CA VAL A 48 -4.68 7.11 18.20
C VAL A 48 -5.40 5.86 18.68
N ILE A 49 -5.09 4.74 18.04
CA ILE A 49 -5.67 3.43 18.30
C ILE A 49 -4.58 2.57 18.93
N HIS A 50 -4.91 1.95 20.07
CA HIS A 50 -4.05 0.99 20.77
C HIS A 50 -4.65 -0.43 20.83
N ASP A 51 -5.88 -0.61 20.32
CA ASP A 51 -6.50 -1.93 20.24
C ASP A 51 -5.80 -2.77 19.15
N LEU A 52 -5.08 -3.79 19.59
CA LEU A 52 -4.31 -4.69 18.72
C LEU A 52 -5.18 -5.42 17.69
N ASN A 53 -6.43 -5.75 18.03
CA ASN A 53 -7.34 -6.42 17.10
C ASN A 53 -7.83 -5.44 16.03
N GLU A 54 -8.12 -4.20 16.42
CA GLU A 54 -8.49 -3.15 15.47
C GLU A 54 -7.34 -2.83 14.51
N ILE A 55 -6.12 -2.65 15.04
CA ILE A 55 -4.91 -2.42 14.23
C ILE A 55 -4.69 -3.58 13.26
N ARG A 56 -4.79 -4.83 13.73
CA ARG A 56 -4.64 -6.02 12.87
C ARG A 56 -5.72 -6.08 11.80
N ASN A 57 -6.97 -5.71 12.11
CA ASN A 57 -8.05 -5.66 11.14
C ASN A 57 -7.78 -4.61 10.05
N ILE A 58 -7.31 -3.42 10.43
CA ILE A 58 -6.92 -2.37 9.49
C ILE A 58 -5.77 -2.86 8.60
N ILE A 59 -4.71 -3.42 9.17
CA ILE A 59 -3.58 -3.99 8.41
C ILE A 59 -4.05 -5.07 7.42
N ASN A 60 -4.94 -5.96 7.86
CA ASN A 60 -5.49 -7.02 7.02
C ASN A 60 -6.32 -6.45 5.87
N LYS A 61 -7.16 -5.45 6.12
CA LYS A 61 -7.91 -4.75 5.07
C LYS A 61 -6.97 -4.10 4.06
N ILE A 62 -5.95 -3.36 4.52
CA ILE A 62 -4.95 -2.72 3.64
C ILE A 62 -4.24 -3.76 2.76
N ASN A 63 -3.80 -4.87 3.35
CA ASN A 63 -3.07 -5.90 2.63
C ASN A 63 -3.94 -6.66 1.61
N ASN A 64 -5.24 -6.78 1.84
CA ASN A 64 -6.17 -7.52 0.97
C ASN A 64 -6.99 -6.63 0.02
N SER A 65 -6.93 -5.31 0.19
CA SER A 65 -7.58 -4.34 -0.69
C SER A 65 -7.00 -4.37 -2.11
N SER A 66 -7.84 -3.98 -3.08
CA SER A 66 -7.45 -3.82 -4.48
C SER A 66 -6.33 -2.79 -4.62
N ARG A 67 -5.38 -3.09 -5.51
CA ARG A 67 -4.16 -2.31 -5.71
C ARG A 67 -4.02 -1.87 -7.15
N GLU A 68 -3.70 -0.61 -7.34
CA GLU A 68 -3.37 -0.04 -8.63
C GLU A 68 -1.90 0.38 -8.62
N PHE A 69 -1.14 -0.11 -9.61
CA PHE A 69 0.25 0.24 -9.75
C PHE A 69 0.35 1.71 -10.16
N GLN A 70 1.07 2.51 -9.38
CA GLN A 70 1.37 3.89 -9.72
C GLN A 70 2.76 3.96 -10.36
N VAL A 71 2.79 4.35 -11.63
CA VAL A 71 4.04 4.69 -12.31
C VAL A 71 4.55 6.01 -11.72
N PRO A 72 5.77 6.08 -11.18
CA PRO A 72 6.31 7.29 -10.56
C PRO A 72 6.31 8.53 -11.48
N ILE A 73 6.31 8.30 -12.80
CA ILE A 73 6.28 9.34 -13.85
C ILE A 73 5.02 10.22 -13.75
N ASN A 74 3.91 9.70 -13.21
CA ASN A 74 2.66 10.43 -13.06
C ASN A 74 2.41 10.95 -11.64
N LYS A 75 3.37 10.82 -10.70
CA LYS A 75 3.21 11.35 -9.33
C LYS A 75 2.87 12.84 -9.33
N GLY A 76 3.46 13.61 -10.24
CA GLY A 76 3.19 15.04 -10.40
C GLY A 76 1.87 15.40 -11.10
N PHE A 77 1.15 14.46 -11.73
CA PHE A 77 -0.12 14.77 -12.42
C PHE A 77 -1.36 14.19 -11.73
N LYS A 78 -1.24 13.08 -10.99
CA LYS A 78 -2.39 12.43 -10.34
C LYS A 78 -2.66 12.99 -8.93
N TYR A 79 -1.60 13.37 -8.20
CA TYR A 79 -1.68 13.98 -6.88
C TYR A 79 -0.70 15.16 -6.83
N ASP A 80 -1.10 16.28 -7.44
CA ASP A 80 -0.40 17.56 -7.32
C ASP A 80 -0.47 18.15 -5.89
N TYR A 81 -1.03 17.38 -4.94
CA TYR A 81 -1.21 17.72 -3.54
C TYR A 81 -0.58 16.65 -2.64
N LEU A 82 0.04 17.12 -1.55
CA LEU A 82 0.53 16.28 -0.45
C LEU A 82 -0.60 15.36 0.06
N PRO A 83 -0.30 14.15 0.53
CA PRO A 83 -1.31 13.27 1.13
C PRO A 83 -2.12 14.06 2.16
N HIS A 84 -3.45 13.93 2.09
CA HIS A 84 -4.37 14.62 2.98
C HIS A 84 -4.22 14.19 4.45
N GLY A 85 -3.49 13.12 4.72
CA GLY A 85 -3.27 12.56 6.05
C GLY A 85 -2.23 11.45 6.03
N LEU A 86 -1.88 10.91 7.21
CA LEU A 86 -0.94 9.80 7.37
C LEU A 86 -1.53 8.71 8.27
N LEU A 87 -1.28 7.45 7.91
CA LEU A 87 -1.39 6.31 8.82
C LEU A 87 0.01 5.98 9.33
N THR A 88 0.22 6.10 10.63
CA THR A 88 1.50 5.78 11.28
C THR A 88 1.31 4.57 12.18
N PHE A 89 1.87 3.44 11.77
CA PHE A 89 1.92 2.22 12.57
C PHE A 89 3.23 2.18 13.33
N GLU A 90 3.19 1.92 14.64
CA GLU A 90 4.36 1.95 15.50
C GLU A 90 4.38 0.77 16.49
N ASN A 91 5.57 0.19 16.66
CA ASN A 91 5.92 -0.73 17.74
C ASN A 91 7.26 -0.32 18.34
N GLU A 92 7.80 -1.11 19.27
CA GLU A 92 9.06 -0.80 19.97
C GLU A 92 10.29 -0.71 19.05
N THR A 93 10.23 -1.28 17.84
CA THR A 93 11.37 -1.46 16.95
C THR A 93 11.19 -0.85 15.56
N GLU A 94 9.95 -0.61 15.14
CA GLU A 94 9.60 -0.21 13.78
C GLU A 94 8.49 0.84 13.78
N LYS A 95 8.64 1.81 12.88
CA LYS A 95 7.64 2.82 12.53
C LYS A 95 7.39 2.79 11.03
N LYS A 96 6.15 2.56 10.63
CA LYS A 96 5.70 2.52 9.22
C LYS A 96 4.71 3.64 8.97
N VAL A 97 5.00 4.51 8.01
CA VAL A 97 4.14 5.64 7.64
C VAL A 97 3.60 5.43 6.23
N LEU A 98 2.28 5.58 6.07
CA LEU A 98 1.59 5.51 4.78
C LEU A 98 0.77 6.77 4.55
N GLY A 99 0.75 7.26 3.31
CA GLY A 99 -0.04 8.43 2.94
C GLY A 99 -1.52 8.10 2.79
N ILE A 100 -2.39 9.06 3.10
CA ILE A 100 -3.83 8.95 2.95
C ILE A 100 -4.29 10.01 1.96
N VAL A 101 -5.14 9.62 1.00
CA VAL A 101 -5.90 10.55 0.17
C VAL A 101 -7.38 10.26 0.33
N TYR A 102 -8.10 11.22 0.90
CA TYR A 102 -9.56 11.21 0.89
C TYR A 102 -10.08 11.43 -0.54
N LEU A 103 -10.89 10.48 -1.02
CA LEU A 103 -11.60 10.53 -2.28
C LEU A 103 -13.06 10.96 -2.05
N GLN A 104 -13.78 11.21 -3.15
CA GLN A 104 -15.22 11.47 -3.08
C GLN A 104 -15.96 10.27 -2.46
N LYS A 105 -17.09 10.52 -1.78
CA LYS A 105 -17.98 9.50 -1.16
C LYS A 105 -17.38 8.71 0.01
N SER A 106 -16.60 9.36 0.87
CA SER A 106 -16.02 8.76 2.09
C SER A 106 -15.08 7.58 1.84
N GLN A 107 -14.52 7.49 0.63
CA GLN A 107 -13.50 6.51 0.31
C GLN A 107 -12.12 7.07 0.60
N VAL A 108 -11.20 6.18 0.95
CA VAL A 108 -9.83 6.54 1.26
C VAL A 108 -8.90 5.69 0.41
N SER A 109 -8.00 6.35 -0.32
CA SER A 109 -6.86 5.68 -0.93
C SER A 109 -5.67 5.78 0.00
N ILE A 110 -4.98 4.66 0.20
CA ILE A 110 -3.69 4.64 0.89
C ILE A 110 -2.59 4.62 -0.15
N LEU A 111 -1.66 5.56 -0.01
CA LEU A 111 -0.54 5.75 -0.91
C LEU A 111 0.72 5.09 -0.33
N THR A 112 1.37 4.30 -1.18
CA THR A 112 2.71 3.79 -0.98
C THR A 112 3.63 4.30 -2.10
N ASP A 113 4.90 3.91 -2.11
CA ASP A 113 5.83 4.34 -3.14
C ASP A 113 5.45 3.92 -4.56
N TYR A 114 4.77 2.77 -4.70
CA TYR A 114 4.48 2.12 -5.99
C TYR A 114 3.01 1.72 -6.18
N TRP A 115 2.22 1.71 -5.10
CA TRP A 115 0.84 1.24 -5.11
C TRP A 115 -0.10 2.26 -4.51
N GLU A 116 -1.24 2.43 -5.17
CA GLU A 116 -2.45 2.97 -4.58
C GLU A 116 -3.34 1.83 -4.11
N ILE A 117 -3.78 1.90 -2.87
CA ILE A 117 -4.63 0.88 -2.26
C ILE A 117 -5.98 1.53 -2.02
N LYS A 118 -7.01 1.06 -2.73
CA LYS A 118 -8.37 1.57 -2.56
C LYS A 118 -9.00 0.91 -1.34
N THR A 119 -9.41 1.73 -0.38
CA THR A 119 -10.02 1.25 0.87
C THR A 119 -11.38 1.91 1.10
N ASP A 120 -12.20 1.21 1.88
CA ASP A 120 -13.52 1.64 2.31
C ASP A 120 -13.50 2.26 3.71
N PHE A 121 -12.32 2.64 4.22
CA PHE A 121 -12.20 3.24 5.54
C PHE A 121 -12.88 4.61 5.59
N SER A 122 -13.73 4.79 6.59
CA SER A 122 -14.25 6.10 7.00
C SER A 122 -13.55 6.53 8.28
N PHE A 123 -12.48 7.31 8.14
CA PHE A 123 -11.79 7.95 9.27
C PHE A 123 -12.43 9.29 9.68
N SER A 124 -13.65 9.55 9.19
CA SER A 124 -14.45 10.73 9.48
C SER A 124 -15.49 10.41 10.56
N HIS A 125 -15.04 10.45 11.82
CA HIS A 125 -15.88 10.71 12.98
C HIS A 125 -15.17 11.69 13.90
#